data_AF-A0A1F4FUB0-F1
#
_entry.id   AF-A0A1F4FUB0-F1
#
_cell.length_a   1.000
_cell.length_b   1.000
_cell.length_c   1.000
_cell.angle_alpha   90.00
_cell.angle_beta   90.00
_cell.angle_gamma   90.00
#
_symmetry.space_group_name_H-M   'P 1'
#
loop_
_entity.id
_entity.type
_entity.pdbx_description
1 polymer ?
#
loop_
_entity_poly.entity_id
_entity_poly.type
_entity_poly.pdbx_seq_one_letter_code
_entity_poly.pdbx_strand_id
1 'polypeptide(L)'
;MKLFSAKFKKSEWRKSVLAEYWAEQAYPWLIGMTYKAIRTGRYKLIHWVNRGRHGELDELYDLEKDPFELKNLINSRAHAAIREKLHRELKVLVAEAVGL
;
A
#
# COMPACT_ATOMS: atom_id res chain seq x y z
N MET A 1 24.23 14.82 1.85
CA MET A 1 24.49 13.40 2.21
C MET A 1 24.22 12.53 0.99
N LYS A 2 25.21 11.82 0.44
CA LYS A 2 24.98 10.90 -0.71
C LYS A 2 24.54 9.55 -0.15
N LEU A 3 23.28 9.18 -0.41
CA LEU A 3 22.72 7.87 -0.04
C LEU A 3 23.28 6.70 -0.86
N PHE A 4 24.04 6.98 -1.93
CA PHE A 4 24.48 5.97 -2.89
C PHE A 4 25.96 6.12 -3.26
N SER A 5 26.64 4.98 -3.35
CA SER A 5 27.97 4.81 -3.96
C SER A 5 27.89 5.07 -5.48
N ALA A 6 29.00 5.52 -6.08
CA ALA A 6 29.11 5.80 -7.51
C ALA A 6 28.79 4.59 -8.43
N LYS A 7 28.69 3.37 -7.88
CA LYS A 7 28.32 2.14 -8.58
C LYS A 7 26.82 1.80 -8.56
N PHE A 8 25.97 2.61 -7.91
CA PHE A 8 24.55 2.29 -7.79
C PHE A 8 23.80 2.53 -9.11
N LYS A 9 23.24 1.47 -9.71
CA LYS A 9 22.34 1.59 -10.86
C LYS A 9 20.92 1.85 -10.35
N LYS A 10 20.30 2.95 -10.77
CA LYS A 10 18.91 3.31 -10.42
C LYS A 10 17.89 2.20 -10.71
N SER A 11 18.17 1.32 -11.67
CA SER A 11 17.35 0.14 -11.99
C SER A 11 17.26 -0.89 -10.86
N GLU A 12 18.23 -0.92 -9.96
CA GLU A 12 18.29 -1.85 -8.81
C GLU A 12 17.56 -1.30 -7.59
N TRP A 13 17.04 -0.08 -7.64
CA TRP A 13 16.25 0.48 -6.54
C TRP A 13 14.82 -0.05 -6.56
N ARG A 14 14.27 -0.25 -5.36
CA ARG A 14 12.87 -0.60 -5.17
C ARG A 14 11.93 0.40 -5.86
N LYS A 15 10.89 -0.12 -6.50
CA LYS A 15 9.85 0.66 -7.18
C LYS A 15 8.65 0.97 -6.29
N SER A 16 8.54 0.24 -5.18
CA SER A 16 7.45 0.34 -4.22
C SER A 16 7.97 0.15 -2.79
N VAL A 17 7.13 0.50 -1.82
CA VAL A 17 7.37 0.33 -0.38
C VAL A 17 6.15 -0.35 0.21
N LEU A 18 6.39 -1.37 1.03
CA LEU A 18 5.39 -1.96 1.92
C LEU A 18 5.35 -1.16 3.22
N ALA A 19 4.15 -0.84 3.70
CA ALA A 19 3.91 -0.30 5.03
C ALA A 19 2.83 -1.13 5.71
N GLU A 20 3.03 -1.44 6.98
CA GLU A 20 2.13 -2.32 7.73
C GLU A 20 1.79 -1.68 9.07
N TYR A 21 0.53 -1.79 9.45
CA TYR A 21 0.08 -1.42 10.78
C TYR A 21 -0.67 -2.59 11.39
N TRP A 22 -0.30 -2.93 12.62
CA TRP A 22 -0.90 -4.00 13.40
C TRP A 22 -1.67 -3.38 14.54
N ALA A 23 -2.99 -3.60 14.56
CA ALA A 23 -3.85 -3.06 15.59
C ALA A 23 -3.62 -3.76 16.94
N GLU A 24 -3.36 -2.97 17.97
CA GLU A 24 -3.35 -3.43 19.35
C GLU A 24 -4.77 -3.74 19.84
N GLN A 25 -4.89 -4.74 20.70
CA GLN A 25 -6.17 -5.13 21.31
C GLN A 25 -6.44 -4.42 22.66
N ALA A 26 -5.56 -3.50 23.07
CA ALA A 26 -5.67 -2.79 24.34
C ALA A 26 -6.83 -1.77 24.38
N TYR A 27 -7.28 -1.29 23.23
CA TYR A 27 -8.29 -0.24 23.13
C TYR A 27 -9.41 -0.63 22.15
N PRO A 28 -10.69 -0.53 22.55
CA PRO A 28 -11.82 -0.93 21.70
C PRO A 28 -11.86 -0.27 20.32
N TRP A 29 -11.45 1.00 20.22
CA TRP A 29 -11.45 1.74 18.94
C TRP A 29 -10.36 1.31 17.97
N LEU A 30 -9.28 0.66 18.45
CA LEU A 30 -8.22 0.13 17.59
C LEU A 30 -8.55 -1.27 17.06
N ILE A 31 -9.55 -1.96 17.63
CA ILE A 31 -9.88 -3.32 17.22
C ILE A 31 -10.22 -3.34 15.72
N GLY A 32 -9.56 -4.28 15.03
CA GLY A 32 -9.69 -4.50 13.60
C GLY A 32 -9.03 -3.44 12.73
N MET A 33 -8.25 -2.50 13.26
CA MET A 33 -7.60 -1.45 12.47
C MET A 33 -6.29 -1.90 11.77
N THR A 34 -5.97 -3.19 11.74
CA THR A 34 -4.79 -3.70 11.01
C THR A 34 -4.94 -3.44 9.52
N TYR A 35 -3.91 -2.85 8.90
CA TYR A 35 -3.87 -2.64 7.46
C TYR A 35 -2.49 -2.95 6.88
N LYS A 36 -2.49 -3.25 5.58
CA LYS A 36 -1.29 -3.42 4.74
C LYS A 36 -1.37 -2.43 3.60
N ALA A 37 -0.29 -1.72 3.32
CA ALA A 37 -0.28 -0.70 2.29
C ALA A 37 0.93 -0.83 1.38
N ILE A 38 0.72 -0.57 0.09
CA ILE A 38 1.79 -0.43 -0.89
C ILE A 38 1.80 0.99 -1.42
N ARG A 39 2.98 1.63 -1.41
CA ARG A 39 3.20 2.93 -2.04
C ARG A 39 4.21 2.80 -3.17
N THR A 40 3.79 3.18 -4.37
CA THR A 40 4.65 3.36 -5.54
C THR A 40 5.04 4.83 -5.69
N GLY A 41 5.76 5.17 -6.76
CA GLY A 41 6.04 6.58 -7.09
C GLY A 41 4.79 7.44 -7.32
N ARG A 42 3.67 6.84 -7.75
CA ARG A 42 2.45 7.58 -8.11
C ARG A 42 1.20 7.16 -7.32
N TYR A 43 1.05 5.88 -7.02
CA TYR A 43 -0.17 5.38 -6.38
C TYR A 43 0.13 4.80 -5.00
N LYS A 44 -0.84 4.92 -4.11
CA LYS A 44 -0.88 4.23 -2.81
C LYS A 44 -2.16 3.41 -2.71
N LEU A 45 -2.04 2.17 -2.29
CA LEU A 45 -3.17 1.28 -1.98
C LEU A 45 -3.07 0.87 -0.51
N ILE A 46 -4.19 0.93 0.22
CA ILE A 46 -4.34 0.44 1.59
C ILE A 46 -5.38 -0.67 1.58
N HIS A 47 -5.00 -1.83 2.12
CA HIS A 47 -5.86 -2.98 2.32
C HIS A 47 -6.15 -3.17 3.81
N TRP A 48 -7.42 -3.14 4.19
CA TRP A 48 -7.85 -3.37 5.57
C TRP A 48 -7.99 -4.88 5.82
N VAL A 49 -7.15 -5.44 6.69
CA VAL A 49 -7.06 -6.89 6.90
C VAL A 49 -8.26 -7.42 7.68
N ASN A 50 -8.72 -6.64 8.65
CA ASN A 50 -9.79 -7.04 9.57
C ASN A 50 -11.04 -6.15 9.43
N ARG A 51 -11.11 -5.30 8.40
CA ARG A 51 -12.32 -4.52 8.10
C ARG A 51 -12.76 -4.71 6.67
N GLY A 52 -14.07 -4.74 6.52
CA GLY A 52 -14.70 -4.97 5.23
C GLY A 52 -14.61 -6.42 4.79
N ARG A 53 -15.56 -6.87 3.98
CA ARG A 53 -15.46 -8.11 3.21
C ARG A 53 -14.90 -7.81 1.84
N HIS A 54 -13.96 -8.66 1.40
CA HIS A 54 -13.40 -8.61 0.04
C HIS A 54 -12.84 -7.24 -0.40
N GLY A 55 -12.25 -6.48 0.53
CA GLY A 55 -11.61 -5.19 0.23
C GLY A 55 -12.58 -4.03 -0.02
N GLU A 56 -13.84 -4.16 0.39
CA GLU A 56 -14.86 -3.11 0.20
C GLU A 56 -14.54 -1.76 0.88
N LEU A 57 -13.66 -1.79 1.89
CA LEU A 57 -13.19 -0.61 2.61
C LEU A 57 -11.78 -0.18 2.22
N ASP A 58 -11.16 -0.85 1.24
CA ASP A 58 -9.82 -0.53 0.79
C ASP A 58 -9.74 0.89 0.20
N GLU A 59 -8.53 1.42 0.13
CA GLU A 59 -8.30 2.78 -0.31
C GLU A 59 -7.27 2.84 -1.41
N LEU A 60 -7.52 3.65 -2.44
CA LEU A 60 -6.60 3.89 -3.54
C LEU A 60 -6.44 5.38 -3.80
N TYR A 61 -5.21 5.87 -3.78
CA TYR A 61 -4.88 7.28 -4.01
C TYR A 61 -3.92 7.46 -5.19
N ASP A 62 -4.19 8.44 -6.05
CA ASP A 62 -3.26 8.92 -7.09
C ASP A 62 -2.48 10.11 -6.52
N LEU A 63 -1.31 9.85 -5.96
CA LEU A 63 -0.46 10.83 -5.25
C LEU A 63 0.07 11.95 -6.14
N GLU A 64 0.05 11.77 -7.47
CA GLU A 64 0.42 12.84 -8.41
C GLU A 64 -0.69 13.88 -8.52
N LYS A 65 -1.95 13.45 -8.48
CA LYS A 65 -3.14 14.32 -8.57
C LYS A 65 -3.71 14.73 -7.22
N ASP A 66 -3.45 13.92 -6.20
CA ASP A 66 -3.98 14.02 -4.85
C ASP A 66 -2.85 13.72 -3.84
N PRO A 67 -1.87 14.63 -3.70
CA PRO A 67 -0.71 14.43 -2.82
C PRO A 67 -1.08 14.40 -1.33
N PHE A 68 -2.30 14.82 -0.99
CA PHE A 68 -2.82 14.84 0.37
C PHE A 68 -3.78 13.68 0.67
N GLU A 69 -3.95 12.73 -0.27
CA GLU A 69 -4.73 11.51 -0.09
C GLU A 69 -6.18 11.77 0.35
N LEU A 70 -6.83 12.80 -0.22
CA LEU A 70 -8.17 13.23 0.18
C LEU A 70 -9.29 12.50 -0.59
N LYS A 71 -8.99 11.94 -1.77
CA LYS A 71 -9.98 11.33 -2.64
C LYS A 71 -9.69 9.85 -2.86
N ASN A 72 -10.44 9.01 -2.15
CA ASN A 72 -10.38 7.56 -2.35
C ASN A 72 -10.94 7.16 -3.73
N LEU A 73 -10.11 6.51 -4.54
CA LEU A 73 -10.41 6.03 -5.90
C LEU A 73 -10.72 4.52 -5.96
N ILE A 74 -10.88 3.83 -4.83
CA ILE A 74 -11.05 2.37 -4.79
C ILE A 74 -12.18 1.88 -5.71
N ASN A 75 -13.29 2.62 -5.76
CA ASN A 75 -14.48 2.32 -6.57
C ASN A 75 -14.44 2.91 -7.99
N SER A 76 -13.35 3.57 -8.37
CA SER A 76 -13.21 4.17 -9.70
C SER A 76 -12.99 3.08 -10.76
N ARG A 77 -13.93 2.97 -11.71
CA ARG A 77 -13.79 2.06 -12.87
C ARG A 77 -12.53 2.36 -13.70
N ALA A 78 -12.19 3.64 -13.85
CA ALA A 78 -10.98 4.07 -14.58
C ALA A 78 -9.68 3.58 -13.93
N HIS A 79 -9.68 3.28 -12.63
CA HIS A 79 -8.50 2.85 -11.88
C HIS A 79 -8.52 1.36 -11.55
N ALA A 80 -9.48 0.59 -12.07
CA ALA A 80 -9.63 -0.83 -11.77
C ALA A 80 -8.35 -1.62 -12.06
N ALA A 81 -7.74 -1.42 -13.23
CA ALA A 81 -6.50 -2.11 -13.60
C ALA A 81 -5.33 -1.78 -12.66
N ILE A 82 -5.25 -0.53 -12.18
CA ILE A 82 -4.23 -0.09 -11.23
C ILE A 82 -4.47 -0.73 -9.86
N ARG A 83 -5.71 -0.72 -9.37
CA ARG A 83 -6.11 -1.38 -8.12
C ARG A 83 -5.72 -2.86 -8.14
N GLU A 84 -6.10 -3.60 -9.18
CA GLU A 84 -5.77 -5.02 -9.29
C GLU A 84 -4.26 -5.28 -9.35
N LYS A 85 -3.51 -4.44 -10.06
CA LYS A 85 -2.05 -4.54 -10.10
C LYS A 85 -1.45 -4.35 -8.71
N LEU A 86 -1.89 -3.32 -7.98
CA LEU A 86 -1.36 -3.01 -6.66
C LEU A 86 -1.74 -4.06 -5.62
N HIS A 87 -2.93 -4.66 -5.68
CA HIS A 87 -3.26 -5.80 -4.80
C HIS A 87 -2.35 -6.99 -5.06
N ARG A 88 -2.03 -7.32 -6.32
CA ARG A 88 -1.08 -8.40 -6.63
C ARG A 88 0.31 -8.10 -6.10
N GLU A 89 0.80 -6.87 -6.31
CA GLU A 89 2.11 -6.45 -5.83
C GLU A 89 2.18 -6.43 -4.30
N LEU A 90 1.12 -5.97 -3.63
CA LEU A 90 1.01 -6.01 -2.17
C LEU A 90 1.05 -7.44 -1.62
N LYS A 91 0.34 -8.38 -2.26
CA LYS A 91 0.38 -9.81 -1.87
C LYS A 91 1.80 -10.38 -1.93
N VAL A 92 2.54 -10.06 -2.99
CA VAL A 92 3.95 -10.49 -3.14
C VAL A 92 4.80 -9.91 -2.02
N LEU A 93 4.74 -8.59 -1.81
CA LEU A 93 5.55 -7.93 -0.78
C LEU A 93 5.23 -8.43 0.64
N VAL A 94 3.95 -8.68 0.95
CA VAL A 94 3.55 -9.23 2.25
C VAL A 94 4.08 -10.66 2.42
N ALA A 95 4.04 -11.49 1.38
CA ALA A 95 4.60 -12.84 1.45
C ALA A 95 6.12 -12.81 1.66
N GLU A 96 6.84 -11.96 0.91
CA GLU A 96 8.28 -11.76 1.07
C GLU A 96 8.65 -11.26 2.47
N ALA A 97 7.85 -10.35 3.05
CA ALA A 97 8.07 -9.81 4.38
C ALA A 97 7.92 -10.85 5.51
N VAL A 98 7.10 -11.88 5.30
CA VAL A 98 6.95 -12.99 6.26
C VAL A 98 8.17 -13.91 6.27
N GLY A 99 8.97 -13.93 5.19
CA GLY A 99 10.31 -14.53 5.19
C GLY A 99 10.37 -16.06 5.30
N LEU A 100 9.31 -16.77 4.91
CA LEU A 100 9.30 -18.23 4.77
C LEU A 100 9.64 -18.67 3.34
#